data_AF-A0AB35M5A9-F1
#
_entry.id   AF-A0AB35M5A9-F1
#
_cell.length_a   1.000
_cell.length_b   1.000
_cell.length_c   1.000
_cell.angle_alpha   90.00
_cell.angle_beta   90.00
_cell.angle_gamma   90.00
#
_symmetry.space_group_name_H-M   'P 1'
#
loop_
_entity.id
_entity.type
_entity.pdbx_description
1 polymer ?
#
loop_
_entity_poly.entity_id
_entity_poly.type
_entity_poly.pdbx_seq_one_letter_code
_entity_poly.pdbx_strand_id
1 'polypeptide(L)'
;MLPERQRSLRILKLALPIIGGMLSQSLLNLIDAALVGQLGETALAGVGVGGYAMFMVTALIFGLSSAVQAQTSRRLGESAPERCGEGLNAGLILALSVGIPVMLACHHWADTLLRLINDQPEVHATATSYFQWRVAGIVPVAMAFCFRGFWNGLQRTGIYLRIMLITQLINVVLSIILIHGLYGAPRMGADGAGTGTTLSLFVALGLWVQATLGERRQHGVLHAWPPLRHYLTLLKLAVPHSFQQLWFAAGYAVLFWILGRIDAASVAVGHVLVNLSLLLILPGVGLGLAAMSLVGQALGRDHHEDAHRWGWDTVRIALPCLMLLGLPLWAAPESVLGLFLHRPELIALGKLPLQLTAVMIIMDCAAIVLAQALLGAGANRTVMTATLAIQWLLFLPLAWWFGVHLGGGLLAIWCTQLGYRIFNSLVFSAIWQRREWQLLRL
;
A
#
# COMPACT_ATOMS: atom_id res chain seq x y z
N MET A 1 -24.74 -9.01 20.60
CA MET A 1 -23.65 -8.09 20.20
C MET A 1 -22.44 -8.35 21.09
N LEU A 2 -21.21 -8.26 20.57
CA LEU A 2 -19.99 -8.54 21.36
C LEU A 2 -19.69 -7.40 22.37
N PRO A 3 -19.23 -7.70 23.60
CA PRO A 3 -18.65 -6.72 24.53
C PRO A 3 -17.49 -5.95 23.89
N GLU A 4 -17.29 -4.68 24.29
CA GLU A 4 -16.24 -3.81 23.71
C GLU A 4 -14.84 -4.45 23.76
N ARG A 5 -14.48 -5.08 24.89
CA ARG A 5 -13.19 -5.78 25.02
C ARG A 5 -13.00 -6.91 24.00
N GLN A 6 -14.06 -7.68 23.72
CA GLN A 6 -14.00 -8.77 22.75
C GLN A 6 -13.87 -8.24 21.31
N ARG A 7 -14.49 -7.10 21.01
CA ARG A 7 -14.35 -6.41 19.72
C ARG A 7 -12.91 -5.93 19.51
N SER A 8 -12.32 -5.29 20.50
CA SER A 8 -10.94 -4.80 20.42
C SER A 8 -9.93 -5.93 20.24
N LEU A 9 -10.08 -7.03 20.98
CA LEU A 9 -9.24 -8.22 20.81
C LEU A 9 -9.37 -8.82 19.41
N ARG A 10 -10.58 -8.84 18.85
CA ARG A 10 -10.81 -9.34 17.48
C ARG A 10 -10.14 -8.45 16.44
N ILE A 11 -10.25 -7.13 16.57
CA ILE A 11 -9.58 -6.16 15.68
C ILE A 11 -8.07 -6.37 15.73
N LEU A 12 -7.47 -6.41 16.93
CA LEU A 12 -6.03 -6.59 17.10
C LEU A 12 -5.54 -7.95 16.58
N LYS A 13 -6.29 -9.03 16.82
CA LYS A 13 -5.95 -10.37 16.31
C LYS A 13 -5.86 -10.41 14.78
N LEU A 14 -6.67 -9.61 14.09
CA LEU A 14 -6.63 -9.49 12.63
C LEU A 14 -5.57 -8.51 12.16
N ALA A 15 -5.49 -7.34 12.79
CA ALA A 15 -4.60 -6.26 12.37
C ALA A 15 -3.12 -6.57 12.62
N LEU A 16 -2.74 -7.14 13.77
CA LEU A 16 -1.33 -7.36 14.12
C LEU A 16 -0.57 -8.19 13.06
N PRO A 17 -1.10 -9.32 12.55
CA PRO A 17 -0.44 -10.03 11.46
C PRO A 17 -0.37 -9.24 10.15
N ILE A 18 -1.39 -8.44 9.82
CA ILE A 18 -1.38 -7.59 8.62
C ILE A 18 -0.28 -6.53 8.75
N ILE A 19 -0.20 -5.87 9.90
CA ILE A 19 0.81 -4.85 10.21
C ILE A 19 2.20 -5.48 10.15
N GLY A 20 2.40 -6.66 10.76
CA GLY A 20 3.67 -7.37 10.70
C GLY A 20 4.12 -7.71 9.28
N GLY A 21 3.20 -8.11 8.39
CA GLY A 21 3.50 -8.38 6.99
C GLY A 21 3.85 -7.12 6.19
N MET A 22 3.22 -5.99 6.49
CA MET A 22 3.53 -4.70 5.86
C MET A 22 4.85 -4.10 6.36
N LEU A 23 5.13 -4.25 7.66
CA LEU A 23 6.40 -3.84 8.25
C LEU A 23 7.55 -4.71 7.74
N SER A 24 7.37 -6.02 7.59
CA SER A 24 8.41 -6.88 7.02
C SER A 24 8.73 -6.50 5.58
N GLN A 25 7.73 -6.11 4.79
CA GLN A 25 7.93 -5.57 3.45
C GLN A 25 8.68 -4.23 3.46
N SER A 26 8.40 -3.36 4.42
CA SER A 26 9.11 -2.08 4.54
C SER A 26 10.57 -2.28 4.97
N LEU A 27 10.82 -3.22 5.89
CA LEU A 27 12.18 -3.62 6.29
C LEU A 27 12.95 -4.24 5.12
N LEU A 28 12.30 -5.08 4.30
CA LEU A 28 12.93 -5.61 3.10
C LEU A 28 13.37 -4.49 2.16
N ASN A 29 12.52 -3.49 1.89
CA ASN A 29 12.90 -2.37 1.02
C ASN A 29 14.15 -1.63 1.53
N LEU A 30 14.31 -1.50 2.86
CA LEU A 30 15.50 -0.91 3.46
C LEU A 30 16.73 -1.81 3.32
N ILE A 31 16.56 -3.14 3.48
CA ILE A 31 17.65 -4.11 3.27
C ILE A 31 18.09 -4.08 1.80
N ASP A 32 17.16 -4.08 0.84
CA ASP A 32 17.47 -4.01 -0.59
C ASP A 32 18.23 -2.72 -0.92
N ALA A 33 17.78 -1.58 -0.38
CA ALA A 33 18.49 -0.31 -0.53
C ALA A 33 19.91 -0.34 0.06
N ALA A 34 20.08 -0.97 1.23
CA ALA A 34 21.39 -1.11 1.87
C ALA A 34 22.33 -2.06 1.09
N LEU A 35 21.81 -3.16 0.55
CA LEU A 35 22.57 -4.11 -0.27
C LEU A 35 23.01 -3.46 -1.60
N VAL A 36 22.11 -2.74 -2.26
CA VAL A 36 22.43 -2.03 -3.51
C VAL A 36 23.33 -0.82 -3.25
N GLY A 37 23.16 -0.14 -2.12
CA GLY A 37 24.00 1.01 -1.74
C GLY A 37 25.49 0.68 -1.66
N GLN A 38 25.85 -0.57 -1.38
CA GLN A 38 27.25 -1.05 -1.39
C GLN A 38 27.86 -1.07 -2.80
N LEU A 39 27.04 -1.06 -3.85
CA LEU A 39 27.48 -1.06 -5.25
C LEU A 39 27.77 0.36 -5.78
N GLY A 40 27.37 1.41 -5.04
CA GLY A 40 27.60 2.81 -5.40
C GLY A 40 26.31 3.63 -5.54
N GLU A 41 26.47 4.96 -5.55
CA GLU A 41 25.35 5.93 -5.57
C GLU A 41 24.49 5.81 -6.84
N THR A 42 25.12 5.62 -8.00
CA THR A 42 24.42 5.44 -9.29
C THR A 42 23.51 4.21 -9.28
N ALA A 43 23.98 3.10 -8.70
CA ALA A 43 23.21 1.86 -8.60
C ALA A 43 21.99 2.04 -7.68
N LEU A 44 22.20 2.69 -6.53
CA LEU A 44 21.13 3.00 -5.58
C LEU A 44 20.07 3.92 -6.19
N ALA A 45 20.49 4.96 -6.91
CA ALA A 45 19.59 5.86 -7.62
C ALA A 45 18.80 5.12 -8.71
N GLY A 46 19.46 4.27 -9.49
CA GLY A 46 18.82 3.46 -10.54
C GLY A 46 17.75 2.52 -9.98
N VAL A 47 18.08 1.78 -8.92
CA VAL A 47 17.11 0.90 -8.22
C VAL A 47 15.96 1.70 -7.60
N GLY A 48 16.22 2.90 -7.07
CA GLY A 48 15.19 3.79 -6.57
C GLY A 48 14.19 4.20 -7.66
N VAL A 49 14.67 4.64 -8.81
CA VAL A 49 13.84 5.02 -9.97
C VAL A 49 13.05 3.82 -10.49
N GLY A 50 13.72 2.68 -10.70
CA GLY A 50 13.06 1.45 -11.17
C GLY A 50 12.05 0.89 -10.15
N GLY A 51 12.34 1.01 -8.85
CA GLY A 51 11.44 0.64 -7.77
C GLY A 51 10.18 1.52 -7.72
N TYR A 52 10.34 2.83 -7.91
CA TYR A 52 9.21 3.77 -8.00
C TYR A 52 8.34 3.51 -9.24
N ALA A 53 8.96 3.26 -10.39
CA ALA A 53 8.24 2.84 -11.61
C ALA A 53 7.45 1.55 -11.36
N MET A 54 8.06 0.56 -10.72
CA MET A 54 7.39 -0.69 -10.34
C MET A 54 6.23 -0.46 -9.36
N PHE A 55 6.36 0.49 -8.42
CA PHE A 55 5.27 0.89 -7.54
C PHE A 55 4.08 1.47 -8.31
N MET A 56 4.32 2.35 -9.31
CA MET A 56 3.27 2.88 -10.18
C MET A 56 2.56 1.77 -10.97
N VAL A 57 3.32 0.81 -11.54
CA VAL A 57 2.73 -0.32 -12.27
C VAL A 57 1.92 -1.22 -11.35
N THR A 58 2.43 -1.49 -10.15
CA THR A 58 1.73 -2.30 -9.14
C THR A 58 0.45 -1.62 -8.64
N ALA A 59 0.38 -0.28 -8.66
CA ALA A 59 -0.82 0.46 -8.33
C ALA A 59 -2.01 0.13 -9.26
N LEU A 60 -1.76 -0.19 -10.53
CA LEU A 60 -2.79 -0.57 -11.51
C LEU A 60 -3.54 -1.86 -11.14
N ILE A 61 -2.88 -2.75 -10.41
CA ILE A 61 -3.43 -4.06 -10.00
C ILE A 61 -3.76 -4.13 -8.51
N PHE A 62 -3.49 -3.06 -7.75
CA PHE A 62 -3.67 -3.01 -6.30
C PHE A 62 -5.13 -3.26 -5.87
N GLY A 63 -6.09 -2.80 -6.68
CA GLY A 63 -7.52 -2.98 -6.46
C GLY A 63 -7.99 -4.44 -6.43
N LEU A 64 -7.23 -5.38 -6.98
CA LEU A 64 -7.58 -6.81 -6.91
C LEU A 64 -7.65 -7.31 -5.46
N SER A 65 -6.72 -6.84 -4.60
CA SER A 65 -6.67 -7.27 -3.21
C SER A 65 -7.93 -6.86 -2.43
N SER A 66 -8.31 -5.58 -2.54
CA SER A 66 -9.49 -5.04 -1.87
C SER A 66 -10.78 -5.67 -2.41
N ALA A 67 -10.88 -5.86 -3.74
CA ALA A 67 -12.06 -6.42 -4.37
C ALA A 67 -12.31 -7.87 -3.93
N VAL A 68 -11.26 -8.70 -3.89
CA VAL A 68 -11.35 -10.08 -3.38
C VAL A 68 -11.68 -10.07 -1.89
N GLN A 69 -11.02 -9.22 -1.09
CA GLN A 69 -11.26 -9.14 0.35
C GLN A 69 -12.71 -8.77 0.70
N ALA A 70 -13.28 -7.78 0.00
CA ALA A 70 -14.66 -7.35 0.21
C ALA A 70 -15.65 -8.48 -0.11
N GLN A 71 -15.47 -9.18 -1.24
CA GLN A 71 -16.34 -10.29 -1.62
C GLN A 71 -16.21 -11.49 -0.67
N THR A 72 -14.98 -11.91 -0.35
CA THR A 72 -14.73 -13.05 0.54
C THR A 72 -15.28 -12.79 1.94
N SER A 73 -15.05 -11.59 2.50
CA SER A 73 -15.59 -11.26 3.82
C SER A 73 -17.11 -11.15 3.84
N ARG A 74 -17.74 -10.64 2.76
CA ARG A 74 -19.20 -10.61 2.60
C ARG A 74 -19.79 -12.02 2.55
N ARG A 75 -19.27 -12.90 1.69
CA ARG A 75 -19.70 -14.32 1.59
C ARG A 75 -19.51 -15.09 2.89
N LEU A 76 -18.43 -14.81 3.63
CA LEU A 76 -18.22 -15.36 4.97
C LEU A 76 -19.31 -14.89 5.96
N GLY A 77 -19.82 -13.68 5.80
CA GLY A 77 -20.95 -13.16 6.58
C GLY A 77 -22.27 -13.84 6.23
N GLU A 78 -22.51 -14.12 4.94
CA GLU A 78 -23.71 -14.80 4.43
C GLU A 78 -23.81 -16.27 4.88
N SER A 79 -22.85 -16.77 5.67
CA SER A 79 -22.76 -18.17 6.12
C SER A 79 -22.69 -19.15 4.94
N ALA A 80 -22.11 -18.72 3.82
CA ALA A 80 -21.89 -19.52 2.61
C ALA A 80 -20.38 -19.73 2.39
N PRO A 81 -19.70 -20.55 3.23
CA PRO A 81 -18.25 -20.72 3.16
C PRO A 81 -17.79 -21.21 1.78
N GLU A 82 -18.51 -22.15 1.16
CA GLU A 82 -18.29 -22.64 -0.20
C GLU A 82 -18.25 -21.55 -1.28
N ARG A 83 -18.83 -20.37 -1.03
CA ARG A 83 -18.85 -19.23 -1.97
C ARG A 83 -17.73 -18.22 -1.71
N CYS A 84 -16.97 -18.35 -0.63
CA CYS A 84 -15.90 -17.43 -0.26
C CYS A 84 -14.76 -17.38 -1.30
N GLY A 85 -14.56 -18.46 -2.05
CA GLY A 85 -13.57 -18.58 -3.13
C GLY A 85 -14.01 -17.96 -4.46
N GLU A 86 -15.27 -17.54 -4.64
CA GLU A 86 -15.78 -16.98 -5.90
C GLU A 86 -14.94 -15.78 -6.37
N GLY A 87 -14.66 -14.84 -5.45
CA GLY A 87 -13.84 -13.66 -5.72
C GLY A 87 -12.37 -14.00 -6.00
N LEU A 88 -11.81 -15.01 -5.32
CA LEU A 88 -10.44 -15.44 -5.57
C LEU A 88 -10.31 -16.09 -6.96
N ASN A 89 -11.22 -16.98 -7.33
CA ASN A 89 -11.18 -17.70 -8.61
C ASN A 89 -11.23 -16.72 -9.80
N ALA A 90 -12.15 -15.75 -9.76
CA ALA A 90 -12.23 -14.72 -10.79
C ALA A 90 -11.05 -13.75 -10.72
N GLY A 91 -10.56 -13.43 -9.52
CA GLY A 91 -9.40 -12.58 -9.30
C GLY A 91 -8.10 -13.15 -9.88
N LEU A 92 -7.87 -14.46 -9.77
CA LEU A 92 -6.68 -15.10 -10.33
C LEU A 92 -6.69 -15.08 -11.86
N ILE A 93 -7.84 -15.32 -12.47
CA ILE A 93 -7.98 -15.25 -13.94
C ILE A 93 -7.83 -13.79 -14.40
N LEU A 94 -8.41 -12.82 -13.68
CA LEU A 94 -8.19 -11.40 -13.95
C LEU A 94 -6.72 -11.00 -13.81
N ALA A 95 -6.05 -11.46 -12.75
CA ALA A 95 -4.64 -11.21 -12.51
C ALA A 95 -3.76 -11.72 -13.67
N LEU A 96 -4.07 -12.88 -14.26
CA LEU A 96 -3.39 -13.37 -15.45
C LEU A 96 -3.75 -12.54 -16.69
N SER A 97 -5.05 -12.32 -16.93
CA SER A 97 -5.54 -11.62 -18.12
C SER A 97 -5.11 -10.15 -18.21
N VAL A 98 -4.92 -9.48 -17.08
CA VAL A 98 -4.46 -8.08 -17.01
C VAL A 98 -2.96 -8.04 -16.76
N GLY A 99 -2.44 -8.91 -15.89
CA GLY A 99 -1.02 -8.92 -15.52
C GLY A 99 -0.09 -9.29 -16.66
N ILE A 100 -0.47 -10.25 -17.53
CA ILE A 100 0.37 -10.63 -18.68
C ILE A 100 0.49 -9.47 -19.69
N PRO A 101 -0.61 -8.84 -20.17
CA PRO A 101 -0.50 -7.68 -21.04
C PRO A 101 0.27 -6.53 -20.41
N VAL A 102 0.03 -6.22 -19.13
CA VAL A 102 0.75 -5.15 -18.43
C VAL A 102 2.24 -5.48 -18.32
N MET A 103 2.60 -6.73 -18.03
CA MET A 103 3.99 -7.20 -18.01
C MET A 103 4.66 -7.02 -19.36
N LEU A 104 4.04 -7.49 -20.45
CA LEU A 104 4.60 -7.37 -21.80
C LEU A 104 4.74 -5.90 -22.23
N ALA A 105 3.71 -5.09 -21.96
CA ALA A 105 3.72 -3.65 -22.21
C ALA A 105 4.86 -2.95 -21.45
N CYS A 106 4.97 -3.16 -20.14
CA CYS A 106 6.00 -2.53 -19.31
C CYS A 106 7.40 -3.00 -19.69
N HIS A 107 7.57 -4.25 -20.09
CA HIS A 107 8.86 -4.77 -20.53
C HIS A 107 9.28 -4.14 -21.87
N HIS A 108 8.35 -4.06 -22.83
CA HIS A 108 8.61 -3.47 -24.15
C HIS A 108 8.86 -1.95 -24.07
N TRP A 109 8.10 -1.23 -23.27
CA TRP A 109 8.23 0.23 -23.10
C TRP A 109 9.09 0.64 -21.90
N ALA A 110 9.87 -0.26 -21.32
CA ALA A 110 10.67 -0.01 -20.11
C ALA A 110 11.57 1.24 -20.26
N ASP A 111 12.33 1.31 -21.35
CA ASP A 111 13.23 2.43 -21.65
C ASP A 111 12.47 3.77 -21.67
N THR A 112 11.37 3.85 -22.44
CA THR A 112 10.56 5.06 -22.57
C THR A 112 9.91 5.46 -21.25
N LEU A 113 9.35 4.50 -20.51
CA LEU A 113 8.71 4.76 -19.22
C LEU A 113 9.71 5.32 -18.21
N LEU A 114 10.95 4.83 -18.21
CA LEU A 114 11.96 5.29 -17.27
C LEU A 114 12.57 6.63 -17.66
N ARG A 115 12.72 6.95 -18.95
CA ARG A 115 13.14 8.29 -19.39
C ARG A 115 12.17 9.39 -18.93
N LEU A 116 10.87 9.07 -18.84
CA LEU A 116 9.88 10.01 -18.31
C LEU A 116 10.07 10.32 -16.82
N ILE A 117 10.75 9.45 -16.07
CA ILE A 117 11.00 9.62 -14.63
C ILE A 117 12.39 10.23 -14.39
N ASN A 118 13.42 9.70 -15.07
CA ASN A 118 14.80 10.17 -14.95
C ASN A 118 15.56 9.93 -16.26
N ASP A 119 16.14 10.99 -16.82
CA ASP A 119 16.84 10.97 -18.11
C ASP A 119 18.37 11.03 -17.96
N GLN A 120 18.92 10.88 -16.75
CA GLN A 120 20.37 10.82 -16.55
C GLN A 120 20.90 9.46 -17.05
N PRO A 121 21.84 9.41 -18.02
CA PRO A 121 22.18 8.18 -18.74
C PRO A 121 22.60 7.01 -17.85
N GLU A 122 23.44 7.24 -16.84
CA GLU A 122 23.97 6.17 -15.99
C GLU A 122 22.91 5.60 -15.01
N VAL A 123 22.06 6.47 -14.47
CA VAL A 123 20.94 6.10 -13.59
C VAL A 123 19.86 5.38 -14.40
N HIS A 124 19.57 5.91 -15.60
CA HIS A 124 18.55 5.38 -16.50
C HIS A 124 18.87 3.94 -16.95
N ALA A 125 20.11 3.65 -17.34
CA ALA A 125 20.51 2.31 -17.76
C ALA A 125 20.30 1.27 -16.65
N THR A 126 20.74 1.59 -15.43
CA THR A 126 20.57 0.72 -14.27
C THR A 126 19.10 0.57 -13.88
N ALA A 127 18.35 1.67 -13.89
CA ALA A 127 16.92 1.64 -13.60
C ALA A 127 16.16 0.76 -14.60
N THR A 128 16.51 0.84 -15.90
CA THR A 128 15.82 0.12 -16.98
C THR A 128 16.05 -1.38 -16.86
N SER A 129 17.29 -1.80 -16.66
CA SER A 129 17.62 -3.22 -16.47
C SER A 129 16.94 -3.78 -15.21
N TYR A 130 17.07 -3.09 -14.06
CA TYR A 130 16.40 -3.46 -12.83
C TYR A 130 14.87 -3.57 -12.99
N PHE A 131 14.26 -2.60 -13.66
CA PHE A 131 12.82 -2.58 -13.90
C PHE A 131 12.38 -3.73 -14.80
N GLN A 132 13.12 -4.06 -15.86
CA GLN A 132 12.80 -5.20 -16.74
C GLN A 132 12.77 -6.54 -15.97
N TRP A 133 13.72 -6.76 -15.07
CA TRP A 133 13.72 -7.94 -14.20
C TRP A 133 12.51 -7.95 -13.25
N ARG A 134 12.19 -6.80 -12.65
CA ARG A 134 11.05 -6.63 -11.73
C ARG A 134 9.70 -6.81 -12.40
N VAL A 135 9.57 -6.38 -13.65
CA VAL A 135 8.33 -6.45 -14.44
C VAL A 135 7.89 -7.90 -14.65
N ALA A 136 8.83 -8.85 -14.77
CA ALA A 136 8.49 -10.28 -14.82
C ALA A 136 7.75 -10.77 -13.55
N GLY A 137 7.88 -10.06 -12.42
CA GLY A 137 7.18 -10.33 -11.17
C GLY A 137 5.75 -9.78 -11.09
N ILE A 138 5.26 -9.01 -12.07
CA ILE A 138 3.92 -8.38 -12.03
C ILE A 138 2.82 -9.42 -11.89
N VAL A 139 2.90 -10.53 -12.64
CA VAL A 139 1.87 -11.59 -12.60
C VAL A 139 1.83 -12.26 -11.21
N PRO A 140 2.96 -12.73 -10.63
CA PRO A 140 2.99 -13.18 -9.23
C PRO A 140 2.46 -12.15 -8.23
N VAL A 141 2.78 -10.87 -8.39
CA VAL A 141 2.27 -9.78 -7.51
C VAL A 141 0.76 -9.65 -7.60
N ALA A 142 0.20 -9.65 -8.82
CA ALA A 142 -1.25 -9.58 -9.03
C ALA A 142 -1.97 -10.77 -8.38
N MET A 143 -1.43 -11.98 -8.54
CA MET A 143 -1.98 -13.17 -7.88
C MET A 143 -1.83 -13.11 -6.36
N ALA A 144 -0.68 -12.64 -5.85
CA ALA A 144 -0.45 -12.46 -4.42
C ALA A 144 -1.41 -11.45 -3.81
N PHE A 145 -1.82 -10.40 -4.52
CA PHE A 145 -2.88 -9.50 -4.08
C PHE A 145 -4.23 -10.19 -3.95
N CYS A 146 -4.59 -11.05 -4.90
CA CYS A 146 -5.81 -11.87 -4.81
C CYS A 146 -5.77 -12.80 -3.59
N PHE A 147 -4.66 -13.52 -3.38
CA PHE A 147 -4.50 -14.40 -2.21
C PHE A 147 -4.53 -13.61 -0.89
N ARG A 148 -3.80 -12.49 -0.81
CA ARG A 148 -3.85 -11.58 0.36
C ARG A 148 -5.29 -11.17 0.66
N GLY A 149 -6.04 -10.78 -0.36
CA GLY A 149 -7.44 -10.38 -0.22
C GLY A 149 -8.31 -11.51 0.33
N PHE A 150 -8.15 -12.72 -0.22
CA PHE A 150 -8.86 -13.92 0.23
C PHE A 150 -8.58 -14.26 1.69
N TRP A 151 -7.32 -14.37 2.09
CA TRP A 151 -6.95 -14.76 3.46
C TRP A 151 -7.30 -13.69 4.50
N ASN A 152 -7.19 -12.41 4.14
CA ASN A 152 -7.68 -11.33 5.00
C ASN A 152 -9.21 -11.34 5.09
N GLY A 153 -9.91 -11.62 3.98
CA GLY A 153 -11.37 -11.76 3.93
C GLY A 153 -11.89 -12.91 4.81
N LEU A 154 -11.18 -14.05 4.79
CA LEU A 154 -11.41 -15.19 5.69
C LEU A 154 -11.02 -14.95 7.15
N GLN A 155 -10.45 -13.78 7.47
CA GLN A 155 -10.01 -13.43 8.82
C GLN A 155 -8.89 -14.36 9.36
N ARG A 156 -8.09 -14.94 8.46
CA ARG A 156 -6.94 -15.81 8.78
C ARG A 156 -5.62 -15.10 8.44
N THR A 157 -5.47 -13.89 8.96
CA THR A 157 -4.35 -12.97 8.66
C THR A 157 -2.97 -13.51 9.09
N GLY A 158 -2.92 -14.49 10.00
CA GLY A 158 -1.68 -15.18 10.39
C GLY A 158 -1.01 -15.95 9.24
N ILE A 159 -1.78 -16.46 8.27
CA ILE A 159 -1.22 -17.15 7.09
C ILE A 159 -0.53 -16.13 6.17
N TYR A 160 -1.14 -14.95 5.99
CA TYR A 160 -0.53 -13.83 5.27
C TYR A 160 0.82 -13.43 5.88
N LEU A 161 0.88 -13.23 7.20
CA LEU A 161 2.14 -12.89 7.88
C LEU A 161 3.23 -13.93 7.64
N ARG A 162 2.92 -15.22 7.83
CA ARG A 162 3.90 -16.32 7.67
C ARG A 162 4.46 -16.35 6.26
N ILE A 163 3.61 -16.29 5.24
CA ILE A 163 4.05 -16.32 3.83
C ILE A 163 4.89 -15.09 3.51
N MET A 164 4.51 -13.89 4.00
CA MET A 164 5.31 -12.69 3.79
C MET A 164 6.69 -12.78 4.44
N LEU A 165 6.79 -13.21 5.69
CA LEU A 165 8.08 -13.37 6.36
C LEU A 165 9.01 -14.35 5.63
N ILE A 166 8.47 -15.51 5.22
CA ILE A 166 9.24 -16.49 4.44
C ILE A 166 9.68 -15.90 3.09
N THR A 167 8.79 -15.21 2.40
CA THR A 167 9.09 -14.57 1.10
C THR A 167 10.20 -13.52 1.25
N GLN A 168 10.13 -12.66 2.27
CA GLN A 168 11.16 -11.63 2.47
C GLN A 168 12.50 -12.24 2.87
N LEU A 169 12.51 -13.30 3.67
CA LEU A 169 13.75 -14.00 4.00
C LEU A 169 14.38 -14.61 2.75
N ILE A 170 13.57 -15.27 1.90
CA ILE A 170 14.02 -15.81 0.62
C ILE A 170 14.53 -14.71 -0.29
N ASN A 171 13.86 -13.55 -0.35
CA ASN A 171 14.31 -12.40 -1.12
C ASN A 171 15.71 -11.95 -0.67
N VAL A 172 15.91 -11.69 0.63
CA VAL A 172 17.21 -11.25 1.14
C VAL A 172 18.31 -12.24 0.77
N VAL A 173 18.07 -13.55 0.95
CA VAL A 173 19.05 -14.60 0.62
C VAL A 173 19.35 -14.60 -0.89
N LEU A 174 18.33 -14.59 -1.75
CA LEU A 174 18.52 -14.61 -3.20
C LEU A 174 19.20 -13.34 -3.71
N SER A 175 18.81 -12.18 -3.18
CA SER A 175 19.41 -10.88 -3.53
C SER A 175 20.89 -10.85 -3.14
N ILE A 176 21.28 -11.30 -1.95
CA ILE A 176 22.70 -11.39 -1.56
C ILE A 176 23.50 -12.29 -2.51
N ILE A 177 22.94 -13.46 -2.86
CA ILE A 177 23.60 -14.43 -3.75
C ILE A 177 23.80 -13.83 -5.15
N LEU A 178 22.77 -13.21 -5.73
CA LEU A 178 22.79 -12.69 -7.10
C LEU A 178 23.54 -11.36 -7.23
N ILE A 179 23.51 -10.50 -6.20
CA ILE A 179 24.27 -9.25 -6.18
C ILE A 179 25.78 -9.55 -6.22
N HIS A 180 26.24 -10.50 -5.39
CA HIS A 180 27.66 -10.81 -5.22
C HIS A 180 28.18 -11.94 -6.10
N GLY A 181 27.30 -12.76 -6.71
CA GLY A 181 27.69 -13.93 -7.49
C GLY A 181 28.21 -15.08 -6.62
N LEU A 182 27.56 -15.35 -5.49
CA LEU A 182 27.97 -16.43 -4.57
C LEU A 182 27.51 -17.80 -5.07
N TYR A 183 28.17 -18.87 -4.61
CA TYR A 183 27.81 -20.27 -4.90
C TYR A 183 27.73 -20.62 -6.40
N GLY A 184 28.54 -19.95 -7.23
CA GLY A 184 28.57 -20.18 -8.68
C GLY A 184 27.47 -19.44 -9.47
N ALA A 185 26.68 -18.60 -8.80
CA ALA A 185 25.72 -17.71 -9.46
C ALA A 185 26.43 -16.56 -10.20
N PRO A 186 25.85 -16.02 -11.29
CA PRO A 186 26.40 -14.84 -11.95
C PRO A 186 26.34 -13.61 -11.04
N ARG A 187 27.37 -12.76 -11.11
CA ARG A 187 27.40 -11.48 -10.38
C ARG A 187 26.60 -10.43 -11.16
N MET A 188 25.35 -10.23 -10.76
CA MET A 188 24.39 -9.38 -11.48
C MET A 188 24.32 -7.94 -10.93
N GLY A 189 24.98 -7.62 -9.82
CA GLY A 189 24.95 -6.27 -9.23
C GLY A 189 23.51 -5.82 -8.91
N ALA A 190 23.13 -4.62 -9.35
CA ALA A 190 21.79 -4.07 -9.12
C ALA A 190 20.66 -4.94 -9.68
N ASP A 191 20.89 -5.59 -10.83
CA ASP A 191 19.93 -6.51 -11.45
C ASP A 191 19.70 -7.75 -10.59
N GLY A 192 20.70 -8.14 -9.80
CA GLY A 192 20.61 -9.22 -8.83
C GLY A 192 19.56 -8.96 -7.75
N ALA A 193 19.43 -7.72 -7.29
CA ALA A 193 18.38 -7.32 -6.33
C ALA A 193 16.97 -7.42 -6.97
N GLY A 194 16.83 -6.97 -8.22
CA GLY A 194 15.57 -7.03 -8.96
C GLY A 194 15.13 -8.48 -9.23
N THR A 195 16.11 -9.32 -9.60
CA THR A 195 15.91 -10.75 -9.89
C THR A 195 15.63 -11.55 -8.62
N GLY A 196 16.36 -11.29 -7.53
CA GLY A 196 16.13 -11.90 -6.22
C GLY A 196 14.72 -11.64 -5.71
N THR A 197 14.24 -10.40 -5.83
CA THR A 197 12.85 -10.09 -5.48
C THR A 197 11.86 -10.83 -6.36
N THR A 198 12.08 -10.83 -7.67
CA THR A 198 11.16 -11.47 -8.63
C THR A 198 11.06 -12.97 -8.38
N LEU A 199 12.19 -13.64 -8.19
CA LEU A 199 12.23 -15.07 -7.90
C LEU A 199 11.57 -15.40 -6.56
N SER A 200 11.78 -14.56 -5.53
CA SER A 200 11.09 -14.72 -4.24
C SER A 200 9.56 -14.64 -4.38
N LEU A 201 9.04 -13.80 -5.29
CA LEU A 201 7.60 -13.69 -5.57
C LEU A 201 7.04 -14.94 -6.25
N PHE A 202 7.80 -15.60 -7.13
CA PHE A 202 7.41 -16.89 -7.70
C PHE A 202 7.38 -18.00 -6.64
N VAL A 203 8.35 -18.01 -5.71
CA VAL A 203 8.30 -18.94 -4.56
C VAL A 203 7.10 -18.64 -3.67
N ALA A 204 6.83 -17.37 -3.38
CA ALA A 204 5.65 -16.94 -2.63
C ALA A 204 4.35 -17.40 -3.28
N LEU A 205 4.26 -17.34 -4.61
CA LEU A 205 3.11 -17.84 -5.36
C LEU A 205 2.87 -19.33 -5.10
N GLY A 206 3.93 -20.15 -5.08
CA GLY A 206 3.86 -21.56 -4.70
C GLY A 206 3.33 -21.76 -3.27
N LEU A 207 3.84 -20.98 -2.31
CA LEU A 207 3.38 -21.02 -0.91
C LEU A 207 1.91 -20.60 -0.77
N TRP A 208 1.48 -19.58 -1.51
CA TRP A 208 0.09 -19.14 -1.54
C TRP A 208 -0.83 -20.22 -2.09
N VAL A 209 -0.46 -20.83 -3.22
CA VAL A 209 -1.23 -21.94 -3.80
C VAL A 209 -1.31 -23.11 -2.82
N GLN A 210 -0.18 -23.52 -2.23
CA GLN A 210 -0.13 -24.61 -1.25
C GLN A 210 -1.05 -24.35 -0.05
N ALA A 211 -0.96 -23.17 0.56
CA ALA A 211 -1.81 -22.81 1.69
C ALA A 211 -3.30 -22.84 1.31
N THR A 212 -3.62 -22.43 0.09
CA THR A 212 -5.00 -22.29 -0.38
C THR A 212 -5.62 -23.62 -0.81
N LEU A 213 -4.81 -24.58 -1.29
CA LEU A 213 -5.28 -25.92 -1.65
C LEU A 213 -5.92 -26.66 -0.47
N GLY A 214 -5.46 -26.42 0.77
CA GLY A 214 -6.08 -26.96 1.98
C GLY A 214 -7.53 -26.48 2.21
N GLU A 215 -7.87 -25.30 1.71
CA GLU A 215 -9.20 -24.68 1.85
C GLU A 215 -10.13 -24.97 0.67
N ARG A 216 -9.65 -25.71 -0.34
CA ARG A 216 -10.35 -25.96 -1.61
C ARG A 216 -11.76 -26.50 -1.42
N ARG A 217 -11.92 -27.51 -0.55
CA ARG A 217 -13.23 -28.16 -0.31
C ARG A 217 -14.17 -27.30 0.51
N GLN A 218 -13.64 -26.60 1.52
CA GLN A 218 -14.46 -25.81 2.45
C GLN A 218 -14.90 -24.47 1.84
N HIS A 219 -14.10 -23.89 0.94
CA HIS A 219 -14.32 -22.53 0.45
C HIS A 219 -14.49 -22.41 -1.09
N GLY A 220 -14.61 -23.53 -1.81
CA GLY A 220 -14.88 -23.55 -3.26
C GLY A 220 -13.77 -22.94 -4.12
N VAL A 221 -12.54 -22.96 -3.63
CA VAL A 221 -11.38 -22.33 -4.30
C VAL A 221 -10.83 -23.26 -5.40
N LEU A 222 -10.48 -22.71 -6.56
CA LEU A 222 -9.96 -23.47 -7.72
C LEU A 222 -10.86 -24.66 -8.12
N HIS A 223 -12.17 -24.50 -7.96
CA HIS A 223 -13.13 -25.58 -8.19
C HIS A 223 -13.79 -25.51 -9.58
N ALA A 224 -14.14 -24.31 -10.04
CA ALA A 224 -14.82 -24.10 -11.31
C ALA A 224 -14.48 -22.73 -11.92
N TRP A 225 -14.72 -22.61 -13.23
CA TRP A 225 -14.67 -21.34 -13.93
C TRP A 225 -15.78 -20.41 -13.39
N PRO A 226 -15.44 -19.20 -12.91
CA PRO A 226 -16.43 -18.25 -12.45
C PRO A 226 -17.37 -17.83 -13.59
N PRO A 227 -18.66 -17.57 -13.31
CA PRO A 227 -19.53 -16.92 -14.27
C PRO A 227 -19.11 -15.47 -14.52
N LEU A 228 -19.41 -14.95 -15.72
CA LEU A 228 -19.05 -13.58 -16.17
C LEU A 228 -19.39 -12.49 -15.14
N ARG A 229 -20.52 -12.64 -14.43
CA ARG A 229 -20.95 -11.72 -13.36
C ARG A 229 -19.89 -11.49 -12.28
N HIS A 230 -19.13 -12.51 -11.88
CA HIS A 230 -18.12 -12.38 -10.81
C HIS A 230 -16.93 -11.54 -11.27
N TYR A 231 -16.55 -11.63 -12.55
CA TYR A 231 -15.54 -10.76 -13.15
C TYR A 231 -15.98 -9.30 -13.20
N LEU A 232 -17.23 -9.04 -13.61
CA LEU A 232 -17.79 -7.70 -13.67
C LEU A 232 -17.89 -7.07 -12.28
N THR A 233 -18.32 -7.83 -11.26
CA THR A 233 -18.30 -7.38 -9.87
C THR A 233 -16.88 -7.05 -9.42
N LEU A 234 -15.91 -7.94 -9.65
CA LEU A 234 -14.51 -7.67 -9.29
C LEU A 234 -13.98 -6.41 -9.96
N LEU A 235 -14.17 -6.25 -11.26
CA LEU A 235 -13.70 -5.07 -12.00
C LEU A 235 -14.37 -3.78 -11.48
N LYS A 236 -15.66 -3.82 -11.17
CA LYS A 236 -16.40 -2.68 -10.59
C LYS A 236 -15.82 -2.19 -9.26
N LEU A 237 -15.19 -3.09 -8.49
CA LEU A 237 -14.53 -2.77 -7.21
C LEU A 237 -13.04 -2.46 -7.40
N ALA A 238 -12.33 -3.28 -8.19
CA ALA A 238 -10.89 -3.20 -8.36
C ALA A 238 -10.48 -1.97 -9.15
N VAL A 239 -11.16 -1.65 -10.26
CA VAL A 239 -10.76 -0.54 -11.14
C VAL A 239 -10.76 0.81 -10.39
N PRO A 240 -11.81 1.19 -9.63
CA PRO A 240 -11.77 2.45 -8.88
C PRO A 240 -10.64 2.52 -7.85
N HIS A 241 -10.37 1.42 -7.13
CA HIS A 241 -9.32 1.41 -6.12
C HIS A 241 -7.91 1.41 -6.73
N SER A 242 -7.68 0.68 -7.82
CA SER A 242 -6.43 0.75 -8.58
C SER A 242 -6.20 2.15 -9.16
N PHE A 243 -7.24 2.76 -9.73
CA PHE A 243 -7.16 4.11 -10.27
C PHE A 243 -6.85 5.15 -9.19
N GLN A 244 -7.51 5.04 -8.03
CA GLN A 244 -7.18 5.83 -6.85
C GLN A 244 -5.71 5.66 -6.47
N GLN A 245 -5.19 4.43 -6.43
CA GLN A 245 -3.82 4.18 -5.99
C GLN A 245 -2.77 4.67 -6.99
N LEU A 246 -3.04 4.58 -8.29
CA LEU A 246 -2.16 5.13 -9.33
C LEU A 246 -2.05 6.65 -9.18
N TRP A 247 -3.18 7.33 -9.00
CA TRP A 247 -3.22 8.78 -8.80
C TRP A 247 -2.72 9.25 -7.45
N PHE A 248 -2.83 8.40 -6.42
CA PHE A 248 -2.13 8.62 -5.16
C PHE A 248 -0.62 8.65 -5.37
N ALA A 249 -0.07 7.66 -6.10
CA ALA A 249 1.35 7.60 -6.44
C ALA A 249 1.79 8.82 -7.28
N ALA A 250 1.08 9.10 -8.37
CA ALA A 250 1.41 10.25 -9.23
C ALA A 250 1.34 11.59 -8.48
N GLY A 251 0.43 11.74 -7.52
CA GLY A 251 0.36 12.96 -6.72
C GLY A 251 1.59 13.17 -5.82
N TYR A 252 2.30 12.11 -5.40
CA TYR A 252 3.61 12.27 -4.75
C TYR A 252 4.69 12.71 -5.72
N ALA A 253 4.69 12.21 -6.97
CA ALA A 253 5.59 12.73 -8.00
C ALA A 253 5.36 14.23 -8.24
N VAL A 254 4.10 14.67 -8.32
CA VAL A 254 3.76 16.10 -8.43
C VAL A 254 4.21 16.87 -7.18
N LEU A 255 4.01 16.32 -5.97
CA LEU A 255 4.50 16.96 -4.74
C LEU A 255 6.02 17.15 -4.75
N PHE A 256 6.80 16.15 -5.15
CA PHE A 256 8.25 16.28 -5.28
C PHE A 256 8.67 17.25 -6.38
N TRP A 257 7.92 17.32 -7.47
CA TRP A 257 8.12 18.33 -8.50
C TRP A 257 7.86 19.75 -7.95
N ILE A 258 6.80 19.95 -7.14
CA ILE A 258 6.54 21.22 -6.44
C ILE A 258 7.69 21.57 -5.50
N LEU A 259 8.18 20.61 -4.70
CA LEU A 259 9.33 20.83 -3.81
C LEU A 259 10.60 21.21 -4.59
N GLY A 260 10.83 20.58 -5.74
CA GLY A 260 11.96 20.90 -6.61
C GLY A 260 11.90 22.29 -7.24
N ARG A 261 10.71 22.92 -7.29
CA ARG A 261 10.57 24.32 -7.70
C ARG A 261 10.94 25.32 -6.60
N ILE A 262 11.02 24.89 -5.35
CA ILE A 262 11.43 25.73 -4.23
C ILE A 262 12.95 25.72 -4.14
N ASP A 263 13.53 24.59 -3.74
CA ASP A 263 14.97 24.41 -3.60
C ASP A 263 15.34 22.93 -3.33
N ALA A 264 16.61 22.58 -3.48
CA ALA A 264 17.10 21.21 -3.30
C ALA A 264 17.05 20.72 -1.84
N ALA A 265 17.17 21.61 -0.84
CA ALA A 265 17.06 21.24 0.56
C ALA A 265 15.61 20.86 0.92
N SER A 266 14.62 21.56 0.37
CA SER A 266 13.19 21.23 0.50
C SER A 266 12.88 19.83 -0.07
N VAL A 267 13.48 19.45 -1.20
CA VAL A 267 13.34 18.09 -1.76
C VAL A 267 13.94 17.04 -0.83
N ALA A 268 15.17 17.27 -0.34
CA ALA A 268 15.87 16.33 0.54
C ALA A 268 15.11 16.09 1.85
N VAL A 269 14.71 17.17 2.53
CA VAL A 269 13.92 17.10 3.77
C VAL A 269 12.54 16.50 3.49
N GLY A 270 11.86 16.94 2.44
CA GLY A 270 10.55 16.42 2.06
C GLY A 270 10.59 14.91 1.78
N HIS A 271 11.66 14.40 1.18
CA HIS A 271 11.83 12.97 0.92
C HIS A 271 11.92 12.15 2.21
N VAL A 272 12.68 12.62 3.20
CA VAL A 272 12.75 11.99 4.53
C VAL A 272 11.37 11.99 5.19
N LEU A 273 10.69 13.13 5.20
CA LEU A 273 9.38 13.29 5.84
C LEU A 273 8.29 12.43 5.19
N VAL A 274 8.25 12.34 3.86
CA VAL A 274 7.30 11.50 3.13
C VAL A 274 7.55 10.01 3.43
N ASN A 275 8.80 9.56 3.41
CA ASN A 275 9.13 8.16 3.70
C ASN A 275 8.80 7.78 5.15
N LEU A 276 9.11 8.67 6.11
CA LEU A 276 8.67 8.50 7.49
C LEU A 276 7.15 8.43 7.60
N SER A 277 6.42 9.30 6.90
CA SER A 277 4.96 9.29 6.87
C SER A 277 4.42 7.96 6.34
N LEU A 278 4.93 7.48 5.21
CA LEU A 278 4.50 6.22 4.58
C LEU A 278 4.75 5.01 5.50
N LEU A 279 5.85 5.01 6.25
CA LEU A 279 6.14 3.97 7.24
C LEU A 279 5.17 4.02 8.44
N LEU A 280 4.89 5.23 8.94
CA LEU A 280 4.10 5.42 10.16
C LEU A 280 2.60 5.24 9.95
N ILE A 281 2.10 5.35 8.73
CA ILE A 281 0.69 5.05 8.42
C ILE A 281 0.40 3.54 8.32
N LEU A 282 1.41 2.68 8.16
CA LEU A 282 1.19 1.23 7.95
C LEU A 282 0.36 0.57 9.06
N PRO A 283 0.54 0.89 10.36
CA PRO A 283 -0.31 0.37 11.42
C PRO A 283 -1.78 0.78 11.27
N GLY A 284 -2.03 2.04 10.87
CA GLY A 284 -3.37 2.54 10.56
C GLY A 284 -4.00 1.80 9.37
N VAL A 285 -3.23 1.57 8.31
CA VAL A 285 -3.68 0.80 7.14
C VAL A 285 -3.97 -0.66 7.52
N GLY A 286 -3.12 -1.28 8.34
CA GLY A 286 -3.33 -2.66 8.80
C GLY A 286 -4.58 -2.82 9.66
N LEU A 287 -4.85 -1.87 10.55
CA LEU A 287 -6.12 -1.77 11.30
C LEU A 287 -7.31 -1.53 10.36
N GLY A 288 -7.16 -0.64 9.37
CA GLY A 288 -8.17 -0.40 8.33
C GLY A 288 -8.52 -1.66 7.53
N LEU A 289 -7.53 -2.48 7.15
CA LEU A 289 -7.76 -3.76 6.46
C LEU A 289 -8.48 -4.78 7.37
N ALA A 290 -8.24 -4.74 8.69
CA ALA A 290 -9.04 -5.54 9.62
C ALA A 290 -10.50 -5.04 9.68
N ALA A 291 -10.72 -3.71 9.73
CA ALA A 291 -12.05 -3.12 9.66
C ALA A 291 -12.77 -3.50 8.35
N MET A 292 -12.06 -3.48 7.22
CA MET A 292 -12.57 -3.89 5.92
C MET A 292 -13.21 -5.28 5.96
N SER A 293 -12.52 -6.27 6.52
CA SER A 293 -13.05 -7.64 6.66
C SER A 293 -14.20 -7.75 7.66
N LEU A 294 -14.16 -7.01 8.77
CA LEU A 294 -15.20 -7.06 9.81
C LEU A 294 -16.50 -6.40 9.35
N VAL A 295 -16.40 -5.24 8.70
CA VAL A 295 -17.52 -4.54 8.05
C VAL A 295 -18.10 -5.39 6.94
N GLY A 296 -17.23 -5.97 6.09
CA GLY A 296 -17.61 -6.89 5.04
C GLY A 296 -18.47 -8.05 5.54
N GLN A 297 -18.00 -8.72 6.60
CA GLN A 297 -18.70 -9.83 7.25
C GLN A 297 -19.97 -9.42 7.99
N ALA A 298 -20.00 -8.24 8.64
CA ALA A 298 -21.19 -7.76 9.35
C ALA A 298 -22.34 -7.45 8.38
N LEU A 299 -22.04 -6.80 7.26
CA LEU A 299 -23.02 -6.55 6.19
C LEU A 299 -23.46 -7.84 5.50
N GLY A 300 -22.60 -8.86 5.40
CA GLY A 300 -23.01 -10.18 4.88
C GLY A 300 -23.98 -10.94 5.80
N ARG A 301 -24.02 -10.56 7.09
CA ARG A 301 -24.99 -11.05 8.08
C ARG A 301 -26.22 -10.14 8.19
N ASP A 302 -26.38 -9.17 7.28
CA ASP A 302 -27.40 -8.11 7.34
C ASP A 302 -27.41 -7.31 8.68
N HIS A 303 -26.29 -7.32 9.40
CA HIS A 303 -26.13 -6.59 10.66
C HIS A 303 -25.52 -5.20 10.42
N HIS A 304 -26.31 -4.29 9.85
CA HIS A 304 -25.86 -2.95 9.46
C HIS A 304 -25.32 -2.10 10.64
N GLU A 305 -25.94 -2.16 11.82
CA GLU A 305 -25.44 -1.47 13.02
C GLU A 305 -24.08 -2.01 13.46
N ASP A 306 -23.89 -3.33 13.39
CA ASP A 306 -22.62 -3.96 13.73
C ASP A 306 -21.51 -3.49 12.79
N ALA A 307 -21.83 -3.39 11.49
CA ALA A 307 -20.94 -2.87 10.46
C ALA A 307 -20.53 -1.42 10.73
N HIS A 308 -21.47 -0.53 11.04
CA HIS A 308 -21.16 0.86 11.36
C HIS A 308 -20.24 0.98 12.59
N ARG A 309 -20.52 0.19 13.63
CA ARG A 309 -19.70 0.17 14.86
C ARG A 309 -18.29 -0.33 14.60
N TRP A 310 -18.09 -1.36 13.77
CA TRP A 310 -16.75 -1.90 13.47
C TRP A 310 -15.79 -0.83 12.93
N GLY A 311 -16.27 0.09 12.09
CA GLY A 311 -15.45 1.22 11.63
C GLY A 311 -14.95 2.10 12.78
N TRP A 312 -15.87 2.56 13.64
CA TRP A 312 -15.53 3.43 14.77
C TRP A 312 -14.71 2.74 15.86
N ASP A 313 -14.98 1.47 16.14
CA ASP A 313 -14.20 0.70 17.11
C ASP A 313 -12.76 0.53 16.65
N THR A 314 -12.54 0.32 15.35
CA THR A 314 -11.18 0.30 14.79
C THR A 314 -10.52 1.67 14.87
N VAL A 315 -11.24 2.78 14.60
CA VAL A 315 -10.69 4.14 14.76
C VAL A 315 -10.25 4.38 16.21
N ARG A 316 -11.06 3.97 17.20
CA ARG A 316 -10.75 4.09 18.63
C ARG A 316 -9.49 3.33 19.03
N ILE A 317 -9.19 2.21 18.37
CA ILE A 317 -7.98 1.42 18.61
C ILE A 317 -6.79 1.99 17.84
N ALA A 318 -7.01 2.47 16.62
CA ALA A 318 -5.97 3.04 15.77
C ALA A 318 -5.42 4.35 16.33
N LEU A 319 -6.27 5.19 16.92
CA LEU A 319 -5.88 6.49 17.45
C LEU A 319 -4.74 6.43 18.49
N PRO A 320 -4.84 5.65 19.59
CA PRO A 320 -3.74 5.54 20.55
C PRO A 320 -2.49 4.87 19.95
N CYS A 321 -2.66 3.90 19.05
CA CYS A 321 -1.52 3.28 18.36
C CYS A 321 -0.73 4.30 17.51
N LEU A 322 -1.43 5.10 16.71
CA LEU A 322 -0.81 6.13 15.87
C LEU A 322 -0.26 7.30 16.70
N MET A 323 -0.94 7.67 17.79
CA MET A 323 -0.44 8.68 18.73
C MET A 323 0.87 8.26 19.38
N LEU A 324 0.97 7.00 19.81
CA LEU A 324 2.21 6.46 20.38
C LEU A 324 3.36 6.49 19.37
N LEU A 325 3.09 6.22 18.10
CA LEU A 325 4.08 6.27 17.02
C LEU A 325 4.47 7.69 16.61
N GLY A 326 3.55 8.66 16.72
CA GLY A 326 3.82 10.08 16.45
C GLY A 326 4.57 10.78 17.59
N LEU A 327 4.48 10.28 18.83
CA LEU A 327 5.06 10.94 20.00
C LEU A 327 6.58 11.16 19.88
N PRO A 328 7.41 10.19 19.46
CA PRO A 328 8.86 10.41 19.31
C PRO A 328 9.19 11.49 18.26
N LEU A 329 8.42 11.56 17.16
CA LEU A 329 8.61 12.56 16.11
C LEU A 329 8.30 13.97 16.60
N TRP A 330 7.31 14.10 17.49
CA TRP A 330 6.93 15.38 18.06
C TRP A 330 7.88 15.82 19.18
N ALA A 331 8.25 14.90 20.07
CA ALA A 331 9.06 15.18 21.27
C ALA A 331 10.56 15.30 20.99
N ALA A 332 11.10 14.53 20.04
CA ALA A 332 12.53 14.51 19.72
C ALA A 332 12.78 14.59 18.19
N PRO A 333 12.29 15.65 17.50
CA PRO A 333 12.41 15.75 16.05
C PRO A 333 13.85 15.81 15.56
N GLU A 334 14.76 16.45 16.30
CA GLU A 334 16.17 16.57 15.94
C GLU A 334 16.88 15.21 15.96
N SER A 335 16.61 14.39 16.98
CA SER A 335 17.17 13.03 17.08
C SER A 335 16.70 12.13 15.95
N VAL A 336 15.41 12.24 15.57
CA VAL A 336 14.84 11.45 14.46
C VAL A 336 15.41 11.92 13.11
N LEU A 337 15.44 13.24 12.87
CA LEU A 337 15.99 13.79 11.63
C LEU A 337 17.50 13.54 11.50
N GLY A 338 18.24 13.58 12.60
CA GLY A 338 19.68 13.32 12.64
C GLY A 338 20.08 11.91 12.20
N LEU A 339 19.15 10.96 12.16
CA LEU A 339 19.38 9.62 11.59
C LEU A 339 19.47 9.63 10.05
N PHE A 340 18.89 10.64 9.40
CA PHE A 340 18.79 10.71 7.94
C PHE A 340 19.54 11.91 7.36
N LEU A 341 19.56 13.02 8.10
CA LEU A 341 20.13 14.30 7.70
C LEU A 341 21.36 14.58 8.54
N HIS A 342 22.50 14.80 7.89
CA HIS A 342 23.78 15.04 8.57
C HIS A 342 24.15 16.53 8.65
N ARG A 343 23.47 17.39 7.88
CA ARG A 343 23.69 18.84 7.86
C ARG A 343 22.74 19.54 8.84
N PRO A 344 23.23 20.36 9.79
CA PRO A 344 22.39 21.05 10.78
C PRO A 344 21.28 21.91 10.16
N GLU A 345 21.56 22.55 9.03
CA GLU A 345 20.60 23.39 8.30
C GLU A 345 19.38 22.59 7.82
N LEU A 346 19.59 21.37 7.33
CA LEU A 346 18.50 20.49 6.87
C LEU A 346 17.66 19.97 8.05
N ILE A 347 18.30 19.68 9.19
CA ILE A 347 17.60 19.29 10.42
C ILE A 347 16.73 20.45 10.92
N ALA A 348 17.27 21.66 10.94
CA ALA A 348 16.53 22.86 11.35
C ALA A 348 15.31 23.11 10.43
N LEU A 349 15.49 22.96 9.11
CA LEU A 349 14.42 23.08 8.11
C LEU A 349 13.32 22.03 8.31
N GLY A 350 13.70 20.78 8.65
CA GLY A 350 12.77 19.67 8.83
C GLY A 350 12.07 19.58 10.18
N LYS A 351 12.56 20.30 11.21
CA LYS A 351 12.07 20.18 12.60
C LYS A 351 10.57 20.41 12.74
N LEU A 352 10.08 21.58 12.34
CA LEU A 352 8.66 21.92 12.40
C LEU A 352 7.82 21.04 11.45
N PRO A 353 8.20 20.83 10.18
CA PRO A 353 7.53 19.87 9.31
C PRO A 353 7.40 18.45 9.88
N LEU A 354 8.41 17.95 10.60
CA LEU A 354 8.34 16.64 11.26
C LEU A 354 7.32 16.63 12.40
N GLN A 355 7.29 17.66 13.24
CA GLN A 355 6.30 17.79 14.30
C GLN A 355 4.87 17.89 13.72
N LEU A 356 4.70 18.63 12.63
CA LEU A 356 3.42 18.67 11.91
C LEU A 356 3.05 17.29 11.36
N THR A 357 4.01 16.54 10.82
CA THR A 357 3.81 15.17 10.32
C THR A 357 3.30 14.24 11.44
N ALA A 358 3.84 14.36 12.65
CA ALA A 358 3.37 13.59 13.80
C ALA A 358 1.88 13.88 14.10
N VAL A 359 1.48 15.15 14.08
CA VAL A 359 0.07 15.54 14.28
C VAL A 359 -0.80 15.06 13.11
N MET A 360 -0.32 15.15 11.87
CA MET A 360 -1.03 14.71 10.68
C MET A 360 -1.41 13.23 10.74
N ILE A 361 -0.51 12.36 11.17
CA ILE A 361 -0.76 10.91 11.25
C ILE A 361 -1.90 10.61 12.22
N ILE A 362 -1.98 11.34 13.34
CA ILE A 362 -3.07 11.22 14.31
C ILE A 362 -4.38 11.71 13.69
N MET A 363 -4.36 12.86 13.03
CA MET A 363 -5.56 13.46 12.41
C MET A 363 -6.08 12.62 11.24
N ASP A 364 -5.20 11.99 10.47
CA ASP A 364 -5.55 11.14 9.30
C ASP A 364 -6.06 9.74 9.71
N CYS A 365 -5.99 9.39 10.99
CA CYS A 365 -6.41 8.09 11.52
C CYS A 365 -7.81 7.68 11.05
N ALA A 366 -8.78 8.59 11.18
CA ALA A 366 -10.16 8.33 10.78
C ALA A 366 -10.27 8.11 9.27
N ALA A 367 -9.64 8.95 8.44
CA ALA A 367 -9.62 8.77 6.98
C ALA A 367 -9.02 7.41 6.59
N ILE A 368 -7.86 7.05 7.13
CA ILE A 368 -7.17 5.79 6.79
C ILE A 368 -8.05 4.58 7.10
N VAL A 369 -8.62 4.53 8.31
CA VAL A 369 -9.43 3.37 8.76
C VAL A 369 -10.78 3.33 8.05
N LEU A 370 -11.49 4.46 7.98
CA LEU A 370 -12.84 4.50 7.42
C LEU A 370 -12.83 4.34 5.89
N ALA A 371 -11.79 4.80 5.19
CA ALA A 371 -11.63 4.53 3.76
C ALA A 371 -11.55 3.02 3.49
N GLN A 372 -10.72 2.29 4.24
CA GLN A 372 -10.62 0.82 4.11
C GLN A 372 -11.93 0.12 4.50
N ALA A 373 -12.61 0.61 5.54
CA ALA A 373 -13.92 0.11 5.94
C ALA A 373 -14.97 0.28 4.82
N LEU A 374 -14.98 1.43 4.13
CA LEU A 374 -15.85 1.71 2.98
C LEU A 374 -15.53 0.80 1.78
N LEU A 375 -14.26 0.48 1.53
CA LEU A 375 -13.89 -0.52 0.52
C LEU A 375 -14.52 -1.88 0.85
N GLY A 376 -14.56 -2.27 2.12
CA GLY A 376 -15.20 -3.51 2.60
C GLY A 376 -16.72 -3.50 2.50
N ALA A 377 -17.32 -2.31 2.54
CA ALA A 377 -18.74 -2.12 2.23
C ALA A 377 -19.05 -2.20 0.72
N GLY A 378 -18.04 -2.01 -0.14
CA GLY A 378 -18.19 -1.96 -1.59
C GLY A 378 -18.19 -0.54 -2.19
N ALA A 379 -18.05 0.51 -1.37
CA ALA A 379 -18.12 1.92 -1.77
C ALA A 379 -16.84 2.45 -2.47
N ASN A 380 -16.23 1.64 -3.35
CA ASN A 380 -14.92 1.89 -3.96
C ASN A 380 -14.90 3.19 -4.79
N ARG A 381 -15.99 3.50 -5.50
CA ARG A 381 -16.13 4.75 -6.27
C ARG A 381 -16.19 5.98 -5.35
N THR A 382 -16.86 5.88 -4.20
CA THR A 382 -16.95 6.95 -3.22
C THR A 382 -15.59 7.25 -2.62
N VAL A 383 -14.84 6.21 -2.24
CA VAL A 383 -13.47 6.37 -1.71
C VAL A 383 -12.55 6.98 -2.77
N MET A 384 -12.59 6.48 -4.00
CA MET A 384 -11.82 7.03 -5.12
C MET A 384 -12.13 8.50 -5.37
N THR A 385 -13.40 8.86 -5.56
CA THR A 385 -13.81 10.24 -5.90
C THR A 385 -13.46 11.22 -4.77
N ALA A 386 -13.73 10.87 -3.52
CA ALA A 386 -13.34 11.71 -2.37
C ALA A 386 -11.83 11.90 -2.29
N THR A 387 -11.05 10.81 -2.36
CA THR A 387 -9.58 10.88 -2.25
C THR A 387 -8.97 11.71 -3.38
N LEU A 388 -9.41 11.47 -4.61
CA LEU A 388 -8.87 12.17 -5.79
C LEU A 388 -9.28 13.64 -5.83
N ALA A 389 -10.54 13.95 -5.53
CA ALA A 389 -10.99 15.34 -5.50
C ALA A 389 -10.20 16.13 -4.45
N ILE A 390 -10.06 15.59 -3.25
CA ILE A 390 -9.35 16.31 -2.18
C ILE A 390 -7.84 16.39 -2.50
N GLN A 391 -7.21 15.34 -3.02
CA GLN A 391 -5.77 15.38 -3.33
C GLN A 391 -5.44 16.29 -4.51
N TRP A 392 -6.16 16.15 -5.64
CA TRP A 392 -5.82 16.80 -6.90
C TRP A 392 -6.47 18.16 -7.09
N LEU A 393 -7.69 18.38 -6.59
CA LEU A 393 -8.39 19.66 -6.75
C LEU A 393 -8.14 20.62 -5.59
N LEU A 394 -7.78 20.10 -4.40
CA LEU A 394 -7.55 20.92 -3.21
C LEU A 394 -6.07 20.92 -2.80
N PHE A 395 -5.51 19.77 -2.42
CA PHE A 395 -4.17 19.75 -1.81
C PHE A 395 -3.05 20.19 -2.76
N LEU A 396 -2.89 19.58 -3.93
CA LEU A 396 -1.78 19.91 -4.84
C LEU A 396 -1.81 21.37 -5.34
N PRO A 397 -2.95 21.95 -5.75
CA PRO A 397 -3.03 23.36 -6.13
C PRO A 397 -2.69 24.30 -4.96
N LEU A 398 -3.20 24.02 -3.75
CA LEU A 398 -2.90 24.82 -2.58
C LEU A 398 -1.43 24.70 -2.15
N ALA A 399 -0.83 23.51 -2.26
CA ALA A 399 0.58 23.31 -1.97
C ALA A 399 1.48 24.11 -2.92
N TRP A 400 1.13 24.16 -4.21
CA TRP A 400 1.83 25.01 -5.18
C TRP A 400 1.62 26.50 -4.87
N TRP A 401 0.40 26.92 -4.57
CA TRP A 401 0.07 28.31 -4.30
C TRP A 401 0.78 28.83 -3.04
N PHE A 402 0.66 28.13 -1.90
CA PHE A 402 1.28 28.55 -0.64
C PHE A 402 2.79 28.30 -0.59
N GLY A 403 3.26 27.19 -1.18
CA GLY A 403 4.66 26.81 -1.15
C GLY A 403 5.52 27.61 -2.14
N VAL A 404 5.06 27.71 -3.40
CA VAL A 404 5.84 28.28 -4.50
C VAL A 404 5.42 29.72 -4.79
N HIS A 405 4.13 29.97 -5.07
CA HIS A 405 3.69 31.29 -5.55
C HIS A 405 3.81 32.37 -4.47
N LEU A 406 3.42 32.07 -3.23
CA LEU A 406 3.55 32.98 -2.09
C LEU A 406 4.93 32.91 -1.41
N GLY A 407 5.84 32.04 -1.88
CA GLY A 407 7.17 31.88 -1.30
C GLY A 407 7.20 31.32 0.12
N GLY A 408 6.14 30.63 0.57
CA GLY A 408 6.05 30.08 1.93
C GLY A 408 6.95 28.85 2.18
N GLY A 409 7.57 28.31 1.14
CA GLY A 409 8.58 27.25 1.25
C GLY A 409 8.02 25.91 1.74
N LEU A 410 8.91 25.06 2.25
CA LEU A 410 8.59 23.73 2.75
C LEU A 410 7.52 23.75 3.86
N LEU A 411 7.64 24.69 4.81
CA LEU A 411 6.74 24.76 5.96
C LEU A 411 5.30 25.02 5.52
N ALA A 412 5.07 25.92 4.56
CA ALA A 412 3.74 26.22 4.06
C ALA A 412 3.08 25.02 3.36
N ILE A 413 3.86 24.21 2.64
CA ILE A 413 3.38 22.93 2.07
C ILE A 413 2.93 21.98 3.18
N TRP A 414 3.71 21.84 4.25
CA TRP A 414 3.34 20.98 5.38
C TRP A 414 2.13 21.51 6.15
N CYS A 415 1.98 22.82 6.33
CA CYS A 415 0.77 23.40 6.91
C CYS A 415 -0.47 23.09 6.03
N THR A 416 -0.33 23.19 4.71
CA THR A 416 -1.38 22.84 3.75
C THR A 416 -1.72 21.35 3.83
N GLN A 417 -0.70 20.49 3.93
CA GLN A 417 -0.86 19.05 4.14
C GLN A 417 -1.62 18.75 5.45
N LEU A 418 -1.37 19.48 6.53
CA LEU A 418 -2.13 19.32 7.79
C LEU A 418 -3.61 19.63 7.60
N GLY A 419 -3.93 20.78 6.99
CA GLY A 419 -5.32 21.16 6.68
C GLY A 419 -6.01 20.13 5.79
N TYR A 420 -5.30 19.64 4.76
CA TYR A 420 -5.75 18.56 3.89
C TYR A 420 -6.11 17.29 4.68
N ARG A 421 -5.25 16.82 5.60
CA ARG A 421 -5.49 15.59 6.38
C ARG A 421 -6.67 15.72 7.32
N ILE A 422 -6.83 16.88 7.97
CA ILE A 422 -7.98 17.17 8.82
C ILE A 422 -9.27 17.13 7.98
N PHE A 423 -9.28 17.84 6.86
CA PHE A 423 -10.44 17.87 5.96
C PHE A 423 -10.78 16.49 5.42
N ASN A 424 -9.78 15.71 5.02
CA ASN A 424 -9.96 14.33 4.54
C ASN A 424 -10.62 13.45 5.61
N SER A 425 -10.15 13.50 6.86
CA SER A 425 -10.75 12.77 7.97
C SER A 425 -12.19 13.21 8.28
N LEU A 426 -12.49 14.50 8.17
CA LEU A 426 -13.87 15.00 8.34
C LEU A 426 -14.78 14.47 7.23
N VAL A 427 -14.34 14.50 5.97
CA VAL A 427 -15.11 13.99 4.82
C VAL A 427 -15.38 12.50 4.96
N PHE A 428 -14.36 11.68 5.26
CA PHE A 428 -14.56 10.24 5.45
C PHE A 428 -15.45 9.93 6.67
N SER A 429 -15.33 10.69 7.76
CA SER A 429 -16.22 10.57 8.91
C SER A 429 -17.67 10.92 8.55
N ALA A 430 -17.89 11.98 7.77
CA ALA A 430 -19.21 12.38 7.31
C ALA A 430 -19.84 11.33 6.37
N ILE A 431 -19.07 10.82 5.40
CA ILE A 431 -19.51 9.73 4.51
C ILE A 431 -19.87 8.49 5.32
N TRP A 432 -19.07 8.14 6.33
CA TRP A 432 -19.34 6.99 7.19
C TRP A 432 -20.64 7.17 7.99
N GLN A 433 -20.87 8.35 8.57
CA GLN A 433 -22.07 8.67 9.36
C GLN A 433 -23.36 8.71 8.53
N ARG A 434 -23.29 9.02 7.24
CA ARG A 434 -24.46 9.02 6.34
C ARG A 434 -25.03 7.62 6.08
N ARG A 435 -24.26 6.56 6.32
CA ARG A 435 -24.70 5.15 6.23
C ARG A 435 -25.28 4.68 4.88
N GLU A 436 -25.32 5.52 3.85
CA GLU A 436 -25.78 5.16 2.49
C GLU A 436 -25.02 3.94 1.91
N TRP A 437 -23.76 3.78 2.30
CA TRP A 437 -22.89 2.67 1.91
C TRP A 437 -23.39 1.29 2.41
N GLN A 438 -24.29 1.25 3.39
CA GLN A 438 -24.85 0.01 3.95
C GLN A 438 -25.75 -0.74 2.96
N LEU A 439 -26.31 -0.02 1.97
CA LEU A 439 -27.27 -0.56 1.00
C LEU A 439 -26.60 -1.19 -0.23
N LEU A 440 -25.26 -1.10 -0.33
CA LEU A 440 -24.52 -1.58 -1.49
C LEU A 440 -24.48 -3.12 -1.54
N ARG A 441 -24.89 -3.67 -2.68
CA ARG A 441 -24.82 -5.10 -3.00
C ARG A 441 -23.56 -5.41 -3.82
N LEU A 442 -22.92 -6.54 -3.48
CA LEU A 442 -21.70 -7.06 -4.11
C LEU A 442 -22.00 -8.27 -4.99
#